data_AF-A0A1H6S0Z9-F1
#
_entry.id   AF-A0A1H6S0Z9-F1
#
_cell.length_a   1.000
_cell.length_b   1.000
_cell.length_c   1.000
_cell.angle_alpha   90.00
_cell.angle_beta   90.00
_cell.angle_gamma   90.00
#
_symmetry.space_group_name_H-M   'P 1'
#
loop_
_entity.id
_entity.type
_entity.pdbx_description
1 polymer ?
#
loop_
_entity_poly.entity_id
_entity_poly.type
_entity_poly.pdbx_seq_one_letter_code
_entity_poly.pdbx_strand_id
1 'polypeptide(L)' 'MAYTHLTMEELGWIETYLTIGLSVENIADKLGRSKQPIYNVKHYLETG' A
#
# COMPACT_ATOMS: atom_id res chain seq x y z
N MET A 1 11.91 4.64 7.65
CA MET A 1 11.06 3.42 7.79
C MET A 1 10.52 3.07 6.41
N ALA A 2 10.12 1.83 6.11
CA ALA A 2 9.88 1.37 4.73
C ALA A 2 8.78 2.13 3.94
N TYR A 3 8.12 3.13 4.56
CA TYR A 3 7.04 3.95 4.01
C TYR A 3 7.19 5.46 4.33
N THR A 4 8.40 5.98 4.63
CA THR A 4 8.58 7.40 5.04
C THR A 4 8.03 8.45 4.06
N HIS A 5 7.61 8.05 2.86
CA HIS A 5 7.02 8.91 1.82
C HIS A 5 5.50 8.73 1.64
N LEU A 6 4.86 7.82 2.39
CA LEU A 6 3.41 7.63 2.43
C LEU A 6 2.82 8.36 3.63
N THR A 7 1.68 9.02 3.44
CA THR A 7 0.91 9.59 4.54
C THR A 7 0.18 8.49 5.32
N MET A 8 -0.24 8.79 6.55
CA MET A 8 -1.08 7.87 7.33
C MET A 8 -2.39 7.53 6.63
N GLU A 9 -2.95 8.47 5.89
CA GLU A 9 -4.15 8.25 5.08
C GLU A 9 -3.88 7.27 3.94
N GLU A 10 -2.78 7.45 3.21
CA GLU A 10 -2.40 6.52 2.13
C GLU A 10 -2.13 5.11 2.67
N LEU A 11 -1.52 4.99 3.85
CA LEU A 11 -1.33 3.71 4.52
C LEU A 11 -2.68 3.03 4.82
N GLY A 12 -3.65 3.77 5.38
CA GLY A 12 -5.00 3.25 5.64
C GLY A 12 -5.74 2.83 4.36
N TRP A 13 -5.59 3.59 3.27
CA TRP A 13 -6.15 3.22 1.98
C TRP A 13 -5.50 1.96 1.41
N ILE A 14 -4.17 1.84 1.46
CA ILE A 14 -3.45 0.65 0.99
C ILE A 14 -3.91 -0.59 1.76
N GLU A 15 -3.97 -0.53 3.08
CA GLU A 15 -4.42 -1.63 3.93
C GLU A 15 -5.87 -2.03 3.59
N THR A 16 -6.77 -1.05 3.47
CA THR A 16 -8.18 -1.29 3.10
C THR A 16 -8.28 -1.96 1.74
N TYR A 17 -7.56 -1.45 0.74
CA TYR A 17 -7.60 -2.01 -0.61
C TYR A 17 -7.02 -3.43 -0.69
N LEU A 18 -5.90 -3.69 0.00
CA LEU A 18 -5.34 -5.04 0.11
C LEU A 18 -6.34 -5.99 0.78
N THR A 19 -7.02 -5.54 1.83
CA THR A 19 -8.01 -6.35 2.57
C THR A 19 -9.21 -6.75 1.71
N ILE A 20 -9.67 -5.87 0.81
CA ILE A 20 -10.75 -6.19 -0.14
C ILE A 20 -10.25 -6.92 -1.41
N GLY A 21 -8.96 -7.30 -1.45
CA GLY A 21 -8.38 -8.12 -2.51
C GLY A 21 -8.00 -7.34 -3.78
N LEU A 22 -7.82 -6.02 -3.72
CA LEU A 22 -7.30 -5.26 -4.85
C LEU A 22 -5.84 -5.62 -5.13
N SER A 23 -5.49 -5.71 -6.41
CA SER A 23 -4.10 -5.88 -6.84
C SER A 23 -3.26 -4.63 -6.55
N VAL A 24 -1.96 -4.82 -6.36
CA VAL A 24 -1.00 -3.73 -6.14
C VAL A 24 -0.99 -2.74 -7.30
N GLU A 25 -1.14 -3.22 -8.53
CA GLU A 25 -1.35 -2.41 -9.74
C GLU A 25 -2.51 -1.41 -9.58
N ASN A 26 -3.69 -1.91 -9.23
CA ASN A 26 -4.88 -1.09 -9.14
C ASN A 26 -4.78 -0.08 -7.99
N ILE A 27 -4.10 -0.46 -6.90
CA ILE A 27 -3.85 0.45 -5.77
C ILE A 27 -2.89 1.56 -6.18
N ALA A 28 -1.83 1.23 -6.92
CA ALA A 28 -0.86 2.19 -7.43
C ALA A 28 -1.53 3.23 -8.32
N ASP A 29 -2.37 2.76 -9.25
CA ASP A 29 -3.10 3.63 -10.17
C ASP A 29 -4.12 4.52 -9.42
N LYS A 30 -4.83 3.97 -8.43
CA LYS A 30 -5.78 4.74 -7.60
C LYS A 30 -5.12 5.82 -6.75
N LEU A 31 -3.94 5.54 -6.22
CA LEU A 31 -3.21 6.46 -5.34
C LEU A 31 -2.25 7.38 -6.09
N GLY A 32 -2.08 7.19 -7.41
CA GLY A 32 -1.07 7.94 -8.18
C GLY A 32 0.36 7.69 -7.69
N ARG A 33 0.64 6.47 -7.22
CA ARG A 33 1.93 6.08 -6.63
C ARG A 33 2.63 5.01 -7.46
N SER A 34 3.93 4.87 -7.23
CA SER A 34 4.64 3.69 -7.71
C SER A 34 4.19 2.44 -6.94
N LYS A 35 4.42 1.26 -7.52
CA LYS A 35 4.04 -0.02 -6.90
C LYS A 35 4.90 -0.38 -5.67
N GLN A 36 6.15 0.10 -5.63
CA GLN A 36 7.13 -0.31 -4.62
C GLN A 36 6.69 0.02 -3.18
N PRO A 37 6.21 1.22 -2.85
CA PRO A 37 5.70 1.53 -1.51
C PRO A 37 4.55 0.60 -1.09
N ILE A 38 3.68 0.23 -2.01
CA ILE A 38 2.52 -0.62 -1.76
C ILE A 38 2.98 -2.06 -1.48
N TYR A 39 3.96 -2.57 -2.24
CA TYR A 39 4.60 -3.86 -1.95
C TYR A 39 5.28 -3.87 -0.58
N ASN A 40 5.94 -2.79 -0.18
CA ASN A 40 6.55 -2.69 1.14
C ASN A 40 5.48 -2.77 2.24
N VAL A 41 4.35 -2.06 2.09
CA VAL A 41 3.24 -2.11 3.05
C VAL A 41 2.63 -3.52 3.09
N LYS A 42 2.36 -4.12 1.93
CA LYS A 42 1.85 -5.49 1.84
C LYS A 42 2.78 -6.47 2.55
N HIS A 43 4.08 -6.40 2.28
CA HIS A 43 5.07 -7.25 2.92
C HIS A 43 5.07 -7.06 4.44
N TYR A 44 5.05 -5.83 4.92
CA TYR A 44 4.97 -5.51 6.34
C TYR A 44 3.74 -6.11 7.02
N LEU A 45 2.56 -5.94 6.40
CA LEU A 45 1.30 -6.51 6.89
C LEU A 45 1.33 -8.05 6.92
N GLU A 46 2.03 -8.67 5.97
CA GLU A 46 2.22 -10.14 5.92
C GLU A 46 3.26 -10.64 6.95
N THR A 47 4.26 -9.83 7.30
CA THR A 47 5.33 -10.22 8.24
C THR A 47 5.01 -9.99 9.71
N GLY A 48 4.13 -9.05 10.04
CA GLY A 48 3.76 -8.69 11.42
C GLY A 48 4.79 -7.79 12.11
#